data_AF-A0AAE3YPI0-F1
#
_entry.id   AF-A0AAE3YPI0-F1
#
_cell.length_a   1.000
_cell.length_b   1.000
_cell.length_c   1.000
_cell.angle_alpha   90.00
_cell.angle_beta   90.00
_cell.angle_gamma   90.00
#
_symmetry.space_group_name_H-M   'P 1'
#
loop_
_entity.id
_entity.type
_entity.pdbx_description
1 polymer ?
#
loop_
_entity_poly.entity_id
_entity_poly.type
_entity_poly.pdbx_seq_one_letter_code
_entity_poly.pdbx_strand_id
1 'polypeptide(L)'
;MYDGTMTYNYPVLEQGVENMRSVNRTILALVDQLRGETATALGSWEGEAASSYAQRAANIQANIADMGVIVDQLQMEVQRSAEAMRDQDRAGGQALAG
;
A
#
# COMPACT_ATOMS: atom_id res chain seq x y z
N MET A 1 -2.30 -35.75 -10.84
CA MET A 1 -3.11 -34.54 -10.62
C MET A 1 -2.20 -33.51 -10.02
N TYR A 2 -1.93 -32.41 -10.73
CA TYR A 2 -1.29 -31.25 -10.11
C TYR A 2 -2.33 -30.73 -9.13
N ASP A 3 -2.10 -30.91 -7.83
CA ASP A 3 -2.92 -30.30 -6.80
C ASP A 3 -2.81 -28.79 -7.01
N GLY A 4 -3.84 -28.23 -7.65
CA GLY A 4 -3.92 -26.84 -8.04
C GLY A 4 -4.04 -25.88 -6.86
N THR A 5 -3.89 -26.35 -5.62
CA THR A 5 -3.71 -25.45 -4.48
C THR A 5 -2.31 -24.85 -4.56
N MET A 6 -2.20 -23.69 -5.22
CA MET A 6 -1.23 -22.71 -4.75
C MET A 6 -1.50 -22.52 -3.27
N THR A 7 -0.72 -23.17 -2.42
CA THR A 7 -0.75 -22.97 -0.98
C THR A 7 -0.18 -21.58 -0.75
N TYR A 8 -1.02 -20.56 -0.89
CA TYR A 8 -0.63 -19.19 -0.66
C TYR A 8 -0.11 -19.09 0.77
N ASN A 9 1.14 -18.69 0.93
CA ASN A 9 1.70 -18.40 2.24
C ASN A 9 1.17 -17.04 2.70
N TYR A 10 -0.06 -17.03 3.22
CA TYR A 10 -0.75 -15.81 3.68
C TYR A 10 0.08 -14.98 4.67
N PRO A 11 0.81 -15.57 5.63
CA PRO A 11 1.74 -14.80 6.48
C PRO A 11 2.78 -14.01 5.67
N VAL A 12 3.33 -14.59 4.60
CA VAL A 12 4.30 -13.89 3.73
C VAL A 12 3.62 -12.80 2.90
N LEU A 13 2.39 -13.02 2.45
CA LEU A 13 1.62 -11.98 1.73
C LEU A 13 1.27 -10.82 2.65
N GLU A 14 0.79 -11.09 3.87
CA GLU A 14 0.51 -10.08 4.89
C GLU A 14 1.78 -9.26 5.21
N GLN A 15 2.91 -9.93 5.43
CA GLN A 15 4.20 -9.26 5.65
C GLN A 15 4.62 -8.40 4.46
N GLY A 16 4.42 -8.88 3.23
CA GLY A 16 4.71 -8.13 2.01
C GLY A 16 3.86 -6.85 1.90
N VAL A 17 2.56 -6.95 2.21
CA VAL A 17 1.66 -5.79 2.25
C VAL A 17 2.05 -4.80 3.34
N GLU A 18 2.41 -5.28 4.53
CA GLU A 18 2.86 -4.42 5.62
C GLU A 18 4.15 -3.67 5.27
N ASN A 19 5.10 -4.35 4.61
CA ASN A 19 6.30 -3.73 4.06
C ASN A 19 5.97 -2.65 3.02
N MET A 20 5.03 -2.92 2.10
CA MET A 20 4.57 -1.94 1.11
C MET A 20 3.94 -0.71 1.78
N ARG A 21 3.13 -0.89 2.84
CA ARG A 21 2.56 0.23 3.62
C ARG A 21 3.65 1.06 4.28
N SER A 22 4.64 0.40 4.89
CA SER A 22 5.76 1.08 5.53
C SER A 22 6.52 1.94 4.52
N VAL A 23 6.87 1.36 3.36
CA VAL A 23 7.58 2.08 2.29
C VAL A 23 6.75 3.26 1.79
N ASN A 24 5.44 3.09 1.58
CA ASN A 24 4.56 4.17 1.13
C ASN A 24 4.53 5.34 2.13
N ARG A 25 4.39 5.06 3.44
CA ARG A 25 4.47 6.09 4.50
C ARG A 25 5.82 6.81 4.50
N THR A 26 6.92 6.08 4.32
CA THR A 26 8.25 6.69 4.20
C THR A 26 8.34 7.61 2.98
N ILE A 27 7.82 7.19 1.83
CA ILE A 27 7.81 8.01 0.61
C ILE A 27 6.98 9.29 0.82
N LEU A 28 5.80 9.19 1.45
CA LEU A 28 4.98 10.37 1.78
C LEU A 28 5.73 11.36 2.65
N ALA A 29 6.39 10.87 3.71
CA ALA A 29 7.17 11.73 4.61
C ALA A 29 8.34 12.41 3.87
N LEU A 30 9.04 11.69 2.98
CA LEU A 30 10.13 12.24 2.17
C LEU A 30 9.63 13.30 1.18
N VAL A 31 8.45 13.11 0.58
CA VAL A 31 7.85 14.11 -0.32
C VAL A 31 7.41 15.36 0.43
N ASP A 32 6.81 15.21 1.61
CA ASP A 32 6.45 16.35 2.46
C ASP A 32 7.69 17.11 2.94
N GLN A 33 8.77 16.39 3.30
CA GLN A 33 10.05 16.99 3.66
C GLN A 33 10.65 17.76 2.47
N LEU A 34 10.74 17.14 1.29
CA LEU A 34 11.26 17.77 0.08
C LEU A 34 10.48 19.04 -0.28
N ARG A 35 9.14 19.01 -0.13
CA ARG A 35 8.29 20.18 -0.33
C ARG A 35 8.65 21.31 0.64
N GLY A 36 8.86 21.00 1.92
CA GLY A 36 9.25 21.98 2.94
C GLY A 36 10.65 22.57 2.71
N GLU A 37 11.62 21.73 2.40
CA GLU A 37 12.99 22.14 2.04
C GLU A 37 12.99 23.02 0.79
N THR A 38 12.19 22.64 -0.21
CA THR A 38 12.09 23.40 -1.45
C THR A 38 11.37 24.73 -1.19
N ALA A 39 10.28 24.78 -0.43
CA ALA A 39 9.64 26.04 -0.06
C ALA A 39 10.59 26.99 0.69
N THR A 40 11.46 26.45 1.54
CA THR A 40 12.48 27.21 2.27
C THR A 40 13.58 27.72 1.34
N ALA A 41 14.13 26.85 0.49
CA ALA A 41 15.16 27.21 -0.49
C ALA A 41 14.64 28.20 -1.54
N LEU A 42 13.35 28.10 -1.86
CA LEU A 42 12.66 28.92 -2.85
C LEU A 42 11.99 30.16 -2.25
N GLY A 43 12.38 30.63 -1.06
CA GLY A 43 11.89 31.88 -0.46
C GLY A 43 12.04 33.14 -1.33
N SER A 44 12.63 33.02 -2.53
CA SER A 44 12.81 34.05 -3.56
C SER A 44 12.22 33.71 -4.94
N TRP A 45 11.59 32.54 -5.16
CA TRP A 45 10.93 32.24 -6.44
C TRP A 45 9.56 32.90 -6.49
N GLU A 46 9.48 34.08 -7.10
CA GLU A 46 8.22 34.68 -7.52
C GLU A 46 7.84 34.20 -8.93
N GLY A 47 6.54 34.10 -9.20
CA GLY A 47 5.99 33.86 -10.54
C GLY A 47 5.68 32.40 -10.88
N GLU A 48 5.67 32.11 -12.18
CA GLU A 48 5.12 30.88 -12.77
C GLU A 48 5.88 29.61 -12.37
N ALA A 49 7.18 29.71 -12.09
CA ALA A 49 8.02 28.58 -11.69
C ALA A 49 7.64 28.02 -10.30
N ALA A 50 7.36 28.91 -9.33
CA ALA A 50 6.90 28.49 -8.00
C ALA A 50 5.52 27.83 -8.06
N SER A 51 4.61 28.40 -8.85
CA SER A 51 3.28 27.83 -9.08
C SER A 51 3.36 26.44 -9.74
N SER A 52 4.19 26.29 -10.78
CA SER A 52 4.40 25.02 -11.48
C SER A 52 5.02 23.96 -10.56
N TYR A 53 5.99 24.34 -9.73
CA TYR A 53 6.58 23.43 -8.74
C TYR A 53 5.53 22.99 -7.71
N ALA A 54 4.80 23.93 -7.10
CA ALA A 54 3.79 23.64 -6.09
C ALA A 54 2.72 22.68 -6.64
N GLN A 55 2.28 22.89 -7.88
CA GLN A 55 1.30 22.03 -8.53
C GLN A 55 1.85 20.62 -8.79
N ARG A 56 3.10 20.51 -9.26
CA ARG A 56 3.75 19.19 -9.45
C ARG A 56 3.94 18.46 -8.13
N ALA A 57 4.37 19.16 -7.08
CA ALA A 57 4.53 18.60 -5.75
C ALA A 57 3.19 18.08 -5.19
N ALA A 58 2.11 18.86 -5.34
CA ALA A 58 0.77 18.44 -4.95
C ALA A 58 0.29 17.19 -5.71
N ASN A 59 0.55 17.11 -7.02
CA ASN A 59 0.19 15.94 -7.83
C ASN A 59 0.97 14.69 -7.40
N ILE A 60 2.27 14.82 -7.09
CA ILE A 60 3.08 13.71 -6.59
C ILE A 60 2.52 13.21 -5.26
N GLN A 61 2.19 14.12 -4.33
CA GLN A 61 1.61 13.79 -3.05
C GLN A 61 0.26 13.06 -3.20
N ALA A 62 -0.60 13.53 -4.09
CA ALA A 62 -1.88 12.87 -4.38
C ALA A 62 -1.68 11.44 -4.92
N ASN A 63 -0.79 11.25 -5.89
CA ASN A 63 -0.52 9.92 -6.47
C ASN A 63 0.02 8.93 -5.43
N ILE A 64 0.87 9.37 -4.51
CA ILE A 64 1.41 8.50 -3.46
C ILE A 64 0.33 8.17 -2.43
N ALA A 65 -0.55 9.13 -2.10
CA ALA A 65 -1.70 8.89 -1.24
C ALA A 65 -2.64 7.83 -1.87
N ASP A 66 -2.90 7.92 -3.18
CA ASP A 66 -3.69 6.93 -3.92
C ASP A 66 -3.03 5.55 -3.90
N MET A 67 -1.70 5.47 -4.04
CA MET A 67 -0.96 4.22 -3.83
C MET A 67 -1.17 3.66 -2.41
N GLY A 68 -1.27 4.52 -1.40
CA GLY A 68 -1.56 4.11 -0.03
C GLY A 68 -2.92 3.44 0.09
N VAL A 69 -3.94 4.01 -0.56
CA VAL A 69 -5.29 3.43 -0.62
C VAL A 69 -5.29 2.06 -1.30
N ILE A 70 -4.54 1.90 -2.40
CA ILE A 70 -4.43 0.62 -3.12
C ILE A 70 -3.78 -0.45 -2.23
N VAL A 71 -2.71 -0.11 -1.50
CA VAL A 71 -2.06 -1.07 -0.60
C VAL A 71 -2.98 -1.46 0.57
N ASP A 72 -3.76 -0.51 1.10
CA ASP A 72 -4.75 -0.79 2.14
C ASP A 72 -5.87 -1.72 1.62
N GLN A 73 -6.32 -1.53 0.37
CA GLN A 73 -7.26 -2.44 -0.29
C GLN A 73 -6.68 -3.83 -0.48
N LEU A 74 -5.42 -3.93 -0.90
CA LEU A 74 -4.72 -5.21 -1.05
C LEU A 74 -4.64 -5.95 0.30
N GLN A 75 -4.41 -5.24 1.41
CA GLN A 75 -4.42 -5.83 2.74
C GLN A 75 -5.77 -6.47 3.07
N MET A 76 -6.86 -5.74 2.84
CA MET A 76 -8.21 -6.23 3.12
C MET A 76 -8.53 -7.48 2.30
N GLU A 77 -8.16 -7.51 1.02
CA GLU A 77 -8.38 -8.68 0.15
C GLU A 77 -7.55 -9.89 0.59
N VAL A 78 -6.29 -9.68 1.00
CA VAL A 78 -5.44 -10.76 1.53
C VAL A 78 -6.03 -11.32 2.83
N GLN A 79 -6.48 -10.47 3.75
CA GLN A 79 -7.11 -10.88 5.01
C GLN A 79 -8.40 -11.66 4.76
N ARG A 80 -9.28 -11.14 3.89
CA ARG A 80 -10.54 -11.79 3.52
C ARG A 80 -10.30 -13.17 2.90
N SER A 81 -9.30 -13.28 2.03
CA SER A 81 -8.93 -14.55 1.39
C SER A 81 -8.38 -15.56 2.40
N ALA A 82 -7.55 -15.09 3.36
CA ALA A 82 -7.04 -15.93 4.43
C ALA A 82 -8.15 -16.47 5.35
N GLU A 83 -9.13 -15.62 5.68
CA GLU A 83 -10.31 -16.01 6.47
C GLU A 83 -11.18 -17.03 5.75
N ALA A 84 -11.51 -16.78 4.47
CA ALA A 84 -12.30 -17.69 3.66
C ALA A 84 -11.66 -19.09 3.55
N MET A 85 -10.32 -19.14 3.41
CA MET A 85 -9.62 -20.42 3.34
C MET A 85 -9.61 -21.15 4.68
N ARG A 86 -9.42 -20.44 5.80
CA ARG A 86 -9.54 -21.04 7.15
C ARG A 86 -10.94 -21.61 7.40
N ASP A 87 -11.97 -20.92 6.94
CA ASP A 87 -13.35 -21.39 7.09
C ASP A 87 -13.62 -22.63 6.21
N GLN A 88 -13.07 -22.65 4.99
CA GLN A 88 -13.14 -23.81 4.10
C GLN A 88 -12.41 -25.03 4.68
N ASP A 89 -11.22 -24.85 5.27
CA ASP A 89 -10.47 -25.92 5.93
C ASP A 89 -11.24 -26.48 7.15
N ARG A 90 -11.87 -25.61 7.96
CA ARG A 90 -12.70 -26.06 9.08
C ARG A 90 -13.91 -26.87 8.60
N ALA A 91 -14.60 -26.41 7.55
CA ALA A 91 -15.76 -27.10 7.00
C ALA A 91 -15.39 -28.46 6.39
N GLY A 92 -14.28 -28.53 5.64
CA GLY A 92 -13.77 -29.77 5.07
C GLY A 92 -13.28 -30.76 6.13
N GLY A 93 -12.61 -30.28 7.18
CA GLY A 93 -12.17 -31.09 8.31
C GLY A 93 -13.33 -31.69 9.12
N GLN A 94 -14.45 -30.97 9.25
CA GLN A 94 -15.67 -31.50 9.89
C GLN A 94 -16.38 -32.55 9.03
N ALA A 95 -16.39 -32.40 7.70
CA ALA A 95 -17.01 -33.35 6.78
C ALA A 95 -16.27 -34.71 6.68
N LEU A 96 -14.97 -34.73 6.97
CA LEU A 96 -14.15 -35.96 6.97
C LEU A 96 -14.13 -36.67 8.33
N ALA A 97 -14.58 -36.00 9.39
CA ALA A 97 -14.63 -36.55 10.76
C ALA A 97 -16.02 -37.07 11.17
N GLY A 98 -17.02 -36.97 10.27
CA GLY A 98 -18.39 -37.44 10.46
C GLY A 98 -18.69 -38.73 9.71
#